data_AF-A0A2U9PSS7-F1
#
_entry.id   AF-A0A2U9PSS7-F1
#
_cell.length_a   1.000
_cell.length_b   1.000
_cell.length_c   1.000
_cell.angle_alpha   90.00
_cell.angle_beta   90.00
_cell.angle_gamma   90.00
#
_symmetry.space_group_name_H-M   'P 1'
#
loop_
_entity.id
_entity.type
_entity.pdbx_description
1 polymer ?
#
loop_
_entity_poly.entity_id
_entity_poly.type
_entity_poly.pdbx_seq_one_letter_code
_entity_poly.pdbx_strand_id
1 'polypeptide(L)'
;MLRIGLSGGIGAGKSTVSATFAECGGIVVDGDVIAREVVEPGTVGLARLVEAFGEEILLPDGALNRPALAAIAFPDDEKRATLNGIVHPLVAERRAELIASAPPDAVIVEDIPLLVESKMAPLFPLVVIVHADEEVRVQRLISYRGFSEQDARTRIAAQATVEERRAVADVWLENTGSQDDLVQRAKQLWFNRILPFARNLQAGEPVAAPLQPVSFDHTWADQAARIVARLQTACGHRVVRVDHVGPTAVPGMDAPDVIDVQVTVESLEIADELADALRAVGYLPLADGVDAVESDARSTVAEFDHTEDAALWRSRLHASADPGRPTNVHLRVAGWPNQQYALLFTDWLRANPGADISDAYRRAWEWADATGWRP
;
A
#
# COMPACT_ATOMS: atom_id res chain seq x y z
N MET A 1 -4.92 -13.06 8.24
CA MET A 1 -5.92 -12.01 7.95
C MET A 1 -5.41 -11.10 6.85
N LEU A 2 -6.29 -10.70 5.93
CA LEU A 2 -6.02 -9.66 4.94
C LEU A 2 -6.55 -8.32 5.46
N ARG A 3 -5.78 -7.24 5.33
CA ARG A 3 -6.20 -5.89 5.73
C ARG A 3 -6.32 -4.98 4.52
N ILE A 4 -7.42 -4.25 4.38
CA ILE A 4 -7.69 -3.40 3.23
C ILE A 4 -7.86 -1.97 3.71
N GLY A 5 -7.12 -1.04 3.13
CA GLY A 5 -7.37 0.38 3.33
C GLY A 5 -8.48 0.84 2.39
N LEU A 6 -9.62 1.29 2.92
CA LEU A 6 -10.72 1.85 2.15
C LEU A 6 -10.76 3.37 2.36
N SER A 7 -10.72 4.11 1.26
CA SER A 7 -10.84 5.57 1.32
C SER A 7 -11.57 6.13 0.10
N GLY A 8 -11.77 7.44 0.09
CA GLY A 8 -12.48 8.14 -0.96
C GLY A 8 -12.84 9.55 -0.53
N GLY A 9 -12.90 10.47 -1.50
CA GLY A 9 -13.29 11.84 -1.23
C GLY A 9 -14.70 11.95 -0.64
N ILE A 10 -14.97 13.04 0.08
CA ILE A 10 -16.31 13.31 0.62
C ILE A 10 -17.36 13.26 -0.51
N GLY A 11 -18.46 12.52 -0.30
CA GLY A 11 -19.50 12.31 -1.32
C GLY A 11 -19.20 11.22 -2.37
N ALA A 12 -18.05 10.55 -2.32
CA ALA A 12 -17.68 9.54 -3.32
C ALA A 12 -18.40 8.18 -3.16
N GLY A 13 -19.08 7.92 -2.03
CA GLY A 13 -19.81 6.67 -1.81
C GLY A 13 -19.07 5.58 -1.01
N LYS A 14 -18.02 5.96 -0.28
CA LYS A 14 -17.23 5.08 0.60
C LYS A 14 -18.10 4.22 1.55
N SER A 15 -19.09 4.82 2.21
CA SER A 15 -19.99 4.09 3.12
C SER A 15 -20.80 2.99 2.44
N THR A 16 -21.19 3.17 1.17
CA THR A 16 -21.88 2.14 0.39
C THR A 16 -20.96 0.95 0.13
N VAL A 17 -19.70 1.20 -0.21
CA VAL A 17 -18.69 0.15 -0.44
C VAL A 17 -18.35 -0.58 0.86
N SER A 18 -18.15 0.17 1.95
CA SER A 18 -17.91 -0.37 3.28
C SER A 18 -19.04 -1.31 3.74
N ALA A 19 -20.31 -0.88 3.61
CA ALA A 19 -21.47 -1.71 3.89
C ALA A 19 -21.55 -2.95 3.00
N THR A 20 -21.27 -2.80 1.70
CA THR A 20 -21.28 -3.93 0.75
C THR A 20 -20.22 -4.98 1.11
N PHE A 21 -19.01 -4.57 1.50
CA PHE A 21 -17.97 -5.48 1.95
C PHE A 21 -18.35 -6.18 3.26
N ALA A 22 -18.98 -5.47 4.19
CA ALA A 22 -19.51 -6.06 5.42
C ALA A 22 -20.55 -7.15 5.12
N GLU A 23 -21.51 -6.89 4.22
CA GLU A 23 -22.50 -7.88 3.77
C GLU A 23 -21.87 -9.12 3.13
N CYS A 24 -20.70 -8.97 2.52
CA CYS A 24 -19.95 -10.05 1.88
C CYS A 24 -19.03 -10.82 2.85
N GLY A 25 -19.02 -10.45 4.13
CA GLY A 25 -18.28 -11.13 5.21
C GLY A 25 -17.02 -10.40 5.69
N GLY A 26 -16.77 -9.17 5.23
CA GLY A 26 -15.69 -8.33 5.75
C GLY A 26 -16.00 -7.76 7.13
N ILE A 27 -14.97 -7.58 7.95
CA ILE A 27 -15.09 -6.89 9.23
C ILE A 27 -14.66 -5.44 9.00
N VAL A 28 -15.60 -4.52 9.11
CA VAL A 28 -15.34 -3.09 8.93
C VAL A 28 -14.86 -2.49 10.23
N VAL A 29 -13.70 -1.82 10.16
CA VAL A 29 -13.11 -1.02 11.22
C VAL A 29 -13.16 0.43 10.76
N ASP A 30 -14.17 1.17 11.22
CA ASP A 30 -14.42 2.55 10.82
C ASP A 30 -13.74 3.53 11.78
N GLY A 31 -12.74 4.27 11.28
CA GLY A 31 -11.98 5.22 12.09
C GLY A 31 -12.83 6.36 12.65
N ASP A 32 -13.86 6.82 11.93
CA ASP A 32 -14.76 7.86 12.42
C ASP A 32 -15.61 7.33 13.57
N VAL A 33 -16.12 6.09 13.47
CA VAL A 33 -16.89 5.43 14.54
C VAL A 33 -16.02 5.25 15.78
N ILE A 34 -14.82 4.71 15.64
CA ILE A 34 -13.88 4.51 16.75
C ILE A 34 -13.53 5.84 17.41
N ALA A 35 -13.27 6.89 16.63
CA ALA A 35 -13.03 8.23 17.16
C ALA A 35 -14.24 8.82 17.90
N ARG A 36 -15.45 8.26 17.73
CA ARG A 36 -16.60 8.58 18.58
C ARG A 36 -16.63 7.74 19.84
N GLU A 37 -16.47 6.43 19.71
CA GLU A 37 -16.51 5.47 20.83
C GLU A 37 -15.52 5.85 21.94
N VAL A 38 -14.28 6.19 21.58
CA VAL A 38 -13.22 6.44 22.57
C VAL A 38 -13.40 7.72 23.39
N VAL A 39 -14.42 8.54 23.07
CA VAL A 39 -14.78 9.78 23.78
C VAL A 39 -16.26 9.80 24.20
N GLU A 40 -16.91 8.64 24.28
CA GLU A 40 -18.27 8.53 24.82
C GLU A 40 -18.29 8.78 26.34
N PRO A 41 -19.46 9.14 26.92
CA PRO A 41 -19.61 9.26 28.37
C PRO A 41 -19.05 8.05 29.13
N GLY A 42 -18.23 8.33 30.15
CA GLY A 42 -17.61 7.30 31.00
C GLY A 42 -16.29 6.73 30.46
N THR A 43 -15.81 7.16 29.30
CA THR A 43 -14.51 6.74 28.75
C THR A 43 -13.35 7.58 29.31
N VAL A 44 -12.15 6.99 29.28
CA VAL A 44 -10.90 7.69 29.63
C VAL A 44 -10.62 8.84 28.67
N GLY A 45 -10.97 8.69 27.38
CA GLY A 45 -10.76 9.75 26.39
C GLY A 45 -11.58 11.00 26.67
N LEU A 46 -12.87 10.85 27.02
CA LEU A 46 -13.68 12.00 27.38
C LEU A 46 -13.16 12.70 28.64
N ALA A 47 -12.77 11.95 29.67
CA ALA A 47 -12.21 12.51 30.91
C ALA A 47 -10.94 13.33 30.64
N ARG A 48 -10.02 12.82 29.81
CA ARG A 48 -8.79 13.55 29.42
C ARG A 48 -9.09 14.80 28.60
N LEU A 49 -10.11 14.76 27.73
CA LEU A 49 -10.51 15.94 26.98
C LEU A 49 -11.10 17.01 27.89
N VAL A 50 -11.93 16.65 28.87
CA VAL A 50 -12.47 17.60 29.85
C VAL A 50 -11.35 18.21 30.70
N GLU A 51 -10.36 17.42 31.10
CA GLU A 51 -9.18 17.92 31.81
C GLU A 51 -8.39 18.97 30.98
N ALA A 52 -8.23 18.73 29.67
CA ALA A 52 -7.44 19.59 28.80
C ALA A 52 -8.20 20.83 28.28
N PHE A 53 -9.51 20.72 28.05
CA PHE A 53 -10.32 21.73 27.36
C PHE A 53 -11.47 22.31 28.20
N GLY A 54 -11.63 21.85 29.44
CA GLY A 54 -12.67 22.29 30.36
C GLY A 54 -14.03 21.63 30.12
N GLU A 55 -14.98 21.88 31.02
CA GLU A 55 -16.34 21.30 30.98
C GLU A 55 -17.22 21.93 29.88
N GLU A 56 -16.83 23.06 29.29
CA GLU A 56 -17.53 23.73 28.19
C GLU A 56 -17.66 22.88 26.92
N ILE A 57 -16.86 21.81 26.81
CA ILE A 57 -16.96 20.84 25.72
C ILE A 57 -18.06 19.80 25.94
N LEU A 58 -18.81 19.87 27.04
CA LEU A 58 -19.88 18.91 27.35
C LEU A 58 -21.27 19.45 27.00
N LEU A 59 -22.15 18.53 26.62
CA LEU A 59 -23.59 18.75 26.57
C LEU A 59 -24.20 18.55 27.96
N PRO A 60 -25.44 19.01 28.20
CA PRO A 60 -26.12 18.85 29.50
C PRO A 60 -26.28 17.40 29.98
N ASP A 61 -26.23 16.43 29.06
CA ASP A 61 -26.31 14.99 29.35
C ASP A 61 -24.93 14.36 29.64
N GLY A 62 -23.85 15.15 29.62
CA GLY A 62 -22.48 14.70 29.83
C GLY A 62 -21.80 14.14 28.57
N ALA A 63 -22.45 14.18 27.41
CA ALA A 63 -21.83 13.80 26.14
C ALA A 63 -20.94 14.90 25.56
N LEU A 64 -20.00 14.53 24.68
CA LEU A 64 -19.11 15.49 24.05
C LEU A 64 -19.85 16.40 23.05
N ASN A 65 -19.82 17.70 23.28
CA ASN A 65 -20.20 18.75 22.35
C ASN A 65 -19.09 18.96 21.30
N ARG A 66 -19.11 18.16 20.23
CA ARG A 66 -18.09 18.20 19.16
C ARG A 66 -17.95 19.59 18.51
N PRO A 67 -19.03 20.33 18.19
CA PRO A 67 -18.89 21.70 17.70
C PRO A 67 -18.14 22.63 18.66
N ALA A 68 -18.40 22.53 19.98
CA ALA A 68 -17.69 23.34 20.97
C ALA A 68 -16.20 22.98 21.03
N LEU A 69 -15.88 21.67 21.09
CA LEU A 69 -14.49 21.21 21.06
C LEU A 69 -13.78 21.65 19.77
N ALA A 70 -14.42 21.51 18.61
CA ALA A 70 -13.86 21.93 17.33
C ALA A 70 -13.57 23.43 17.28
N ALA A 71 -14.48 24.26 17.82
CA ALA A 71 -14.32 25.71 17.88
C ALA A 71 -13.16 26.14 18.79
N ILE A 72 -12.85 25.35 19.84
CA ILE A 72 -11.73 25.61 20.75
C ILE A 72 -10.41 25.08 20.18
N ALA A 73 -10.42 23.88 19.59
CA ALA A 73 -9.21 23.15 19.24
C ALA A 73 -8.67 23.47 17.84
N PHE A 74 -9.52 23.68 16.83
CA PHE A 74 -9.04 23.84 15.45
C PHE A 74 -8.42 25.19 15.10
N PRO A 75 -8.78 26.33 15.73
CA PRO A 75 -8.10 27.60 15.48
C PRO A 75 -6.68 27.69 16.06
N ASP A 76 -6.28 26.77 16.94
CA ASP A 76 -5.03 26.82 17.71
C ASP A 76 -4.22 25.53 17.52
N ASP A 77 -3.00 25.67 17.01
CA ASP A 77 -2.16 24.53 16.66
C ASP A 77 -1.73 23.69 17.88
N GLU A 78 -1.47 24.31 19.03
CA GLU A 78 -1.09 23.59 20.25
C GLU A 78 -2.28 22.82 20.82
N LYS A 79 -3.46 23.43 20.79
CA LYS A 79 -4.71 22.77 21.19
C LYS A 79 -5.09 21.63 20.25
N ARG A 80 -4.92 21.82 18.95
CA ARG A 80 -5.11 20.75 17.95
C ARG A 80 -4.13 19.60 18.18
N ALA A 81 -2.87 19.89 18.48
CA ALA A 81 -1.87 18.88 18.83
C ALA A 81 -2.26 18.13 20.11
N THR A 82 -2.76 18.84 21.14
CA THR A 82 -3.24 18.25 22.39
C THR A 82 -4.43 17.32 22.16
N LEU A 83 -5.44 17.75 21.40
CA LEU A 83 -6.59 16.94 21.01
C LEU A 83 -6.13 15.65 20.31
N ASN A 84 -5.28 15.79 19.29
CA ASN A 84 -4.76 14.65 18.54
C ASN A 84 -3.93 13.71 19.42
N GLY A 85 -3.11 14.24 20.33
CA GLY A 85 -2.30 13.47 21.27
C GLY A 85 -3.13 12.67 22.29
N ILE A 86 -4.34 13.12 22.62
CA ILE A 86 -5.28 12.37 23.46
C ILE A 86 -6.02 11.31 22.65
N VAL A 87 -6.56 11.68 21.49
CA VAL A 87 -7.49 10.84 20.74
C VAL A 87 -6.78 9.76 19.92
N HIS A 88 -5.68 10.09 19.22
CA HIS A 88 -5.04 9.16 18.30
C HIS A 88 -4.54 7.87 18.97
N PRO A 89 -3.90 7.89 20.16
CA PRO A 89 -3.49 6.66 20.84
C PRO A 89 -4.67 5.76 21.19
N LEU A 90 -5.78 6.34 21.66
CA LEU A 90 -6.99 5.57 22.01
C LEU A 90 -7.67 4.96 20.79
N VAL A 91 -7.70 5.70 19.67
CA VAL A 91 -8.19 5.17 18.39
C VAL A 91 -7.32 4.01 17.92
N ALA A 92 -5.99 4.13 18.03
CA ALA A 92 -5.06 3.07 17.65
C ALA A 92 -5.22 1.81 18.53
N GLU A 93 -5.37 1.97 19.84
CA GLU A 93 -5.62 0.88 20.79
C GLU A 93 -6.93 0.17 20.48
N ARG A 94 -8.03 0.92 20.34
CA ARG A 94 -9.35 0.35 20.02
C ARG A 94 -9.36 -0.37 18.68
N ARG A 95 -8.69 0.19 17.67
CA ARG A 95 -8.48 -0.47 16.38
C ARG A 95 -7.72 -1.79 16.54
N ALA A 96 -6.65 -1.81 17.32
CA ALA A 96 -5.86 -3.01 17.55
C ALA A 96 -6.69 -4.10 18.27
N GLU A 97 -7.52 -3.73 19.25
CA GLU A 97 -8.45 -4.65 19.91
C GLU A 97 -9.43 -5.28 18.92
N LEU A 98 -10.07 -4.47 18.07
CA LEU A 98 -11.03 -4.96 17.08
C LEU A 98 -10.36 -5.95 16.11
N ILE A 99 -9.16 -5.63 15.63
CA ILE A 99 -8.38 -6.50 14.75
C ILE A 99 -7.98 -7.79 15.48
N ALA A 100 -7.52 -7.70 16.73
CA ALA A 100 -7.09 -8.86 17.51
C ALA A 100 -8.27 -9.80 17.88
N SER A 101 -9.48 -9.24 18.00
CA SER A 101 -10.69 -10.01 18.30
C SER A 101 -11.29 -10.75 17.10
N ALA A 102 -10.84 -10.41 15.89
CA ALA A 102 -11.37 -10.97 14.66
C ALA A 102 -10.79 -12.36 14.33
N PRO A 103 -11.54 -13.23 13.61
CA PRO A 103 -11.07 -14.54 13.20
C PRO A 103 -9.74 -14.48 12.40
N PRO A 104 -8.82 -15.46 12.54
CA PRO A 104 -7.53 -15.45 11.84
C PRO A 104 -7.60 -15.40 10.30
N ASP A 105 -8.72 -15.85 9.73
CA ASP A 105 -9.03 -15.86 8.30
C ASP A 105 -9.89 -14.68 7.84
N ALA A 106 -10.23 -13.75 8.74
CA ALA A 106 -11.05 -12.60 8.39
C ALA A 106 -10.33 -11.62 7.44
N VAL A 107 -11.15 -10.94 6.64
CA VAL A 107 -10.76 -9.78 5.86
C VAL A 107 -11.19 -8.53 6.62
N ILE A 108 -10.22 -7.74 7.06
CA ILE A 108 -10.46 -6.48 7.75
C ILE A 108 -10.50 -5.36 6.71
N VAL A 109 -11.58 -4.60 6.68
CA VAL A 109 -11.73 -3.40 5.87
C VAL A 109 -11.64 -2.20 6.78
N GLU A 110 -10.56 -1.44 6.63
CA GLU A 110 -10.32 -0.26 7.43
C GLU A 110 -10.78 0.98 6.67
N ASP A 111 -11.89 1.54 7.11
CA ASP A 111 -12.44 2.77 6.55
C ASP A 111 -11.71 3.98 7.15
N ILE A 112 -10.84 4.60 6.34
CA ILE A 112 -9.97 5.70 6.76
C ILE A 112 -10.16 6.90 5.80
N PRO A 113 -10.93 7.93 6.19
CA PRO A 113 -11.18 9.09 5.35
C PRO A 113 -9.90 9.86 4.94
N LEU A 114 -8.91 9.92 5.83
CA LEU A 114 -7.65 10.65 5.64
C LEU A 114 -6.47 9.74 5.27
N LEU A 115 -6.74 8.57 4.66
CA LEU A 115 -5.72 7.57 4.33
C LEU A 115 -4.61 8.16 3.44
N VAL A 116 -5.00 8.98 2.46
CA VAL A 116 -4.09 9.56 1.47
C VAL A 116 -3.34 10.75 2.08
N GLU A 117 -4.08 11.64 2.73
CA GLU A 117 -3.59 12.82 3.42
C GLU A 117 -2.55 12.46 4.50
N SER A 118 -2.77 11.35 5.20
CA SER A 118 -1.89 10.85 6.26
C SER A 118 -0.82 9.88 5.76
N LYS A 119 -0.70 9.68 4.43
CA LYS A 119 0.27 8.79 3.78
C LYS A 119 0.25 7.35 4.33
N MET A 120 -0.93 6.84 4.67
CA MET A 120 -1.10 5.53 5.31
C MET A 120 -1.21 4.37 4.32
N ALA A 121 -1.35 4.64 3.01
CA ALA A 121 -1.49 3.61 1.99
C ALA A 121 -0.45 2.47 2.05
N PRO A 122 0.85 2.74 2.28
CA PRO A 122 1.87 1.69 2.36
C PRO A 122 1.72 0.71 3.53
N LEU A 123 0.87 1.04 4.53
CA LEU A 123 0.58 0.15 5.67
C LEU A 123 -0.35 -1.00 5.29
N PHE A 124 -0.94 -0.98 4.09
CA PHE A 124 -1.95 -1.93 3.65
C PHE A 124 -1.44 -2.78 2.47
N PRO A 125 -1.71 -4.09 2.48
CA PRO A 125 -1.48 -4.94 1.32
C PRO A 125 -2.36 -4.57 0.13
N LEU A 126 -3.54 -3.99 0.37
CA LEU A 126 -4.47 -3.53 -0.68
C LEU A 126 -5.17 -2.24 -0.28
N VAL A 127 -5.17 -1.25 -1.16
CA VAL A 127 -5.87 0.03 -1.00
C VAL A 127 -6.94 0.21 -2.07
N VAL A 128 -8.19 0.37 -1.61
CA VAL A 128 -9.36 0.64 -2.44
C VAL A 128 -9.74 2.12 -2.28
N ILE A 129 -9.69 2.87 -3.38
CA ILE A 129 -10.17 4.25 -3.42
C ILE A 129 -11.49 4.30 -4.19
N VAL A 130 -12.53 4.80 -3.55
CA VAL A 130 -13.81 5.09 -4.20
C VAL A 130 -13.77 6.50 -4.78
N HIS A 131 -14.07 6.61 -6.06
CA HIS A 131 -14.06 7.87 -6.79
C HIS A 131 -15.41 8.18 -7.43
N ALA A 132 -15.74 9.45 -7.52
CA ALA A 132 -16.79 9.99 -8.36
C ALA A 132 -16.39 11.40 -8.78
N ASP A 133 -16.86 11.86 -9.94
CA ASP A 133 -16.63 13.21 -10.41
C ASP A 133 -17.07 14.26 -9.38
N GLU A 134 -16.36 15.40 -9.35
CA GLU A 134 -16.62 16.47 -8.38
C GLU A 134 -18.09 16.92 -8.39
N GLU A 135 -18.67 17.14 -9.56
CA GLU A 135 -20.06 17.59 -9.69
C GLU A 135 -21.04 16.57 -9.10
N VAL A 136 -20.80 15.27 -9.32
CA VAL A 136 -21.62 14.20 -8.72
C VAL A 136 -21.50 14.23 -7.20
N ARG A 137 -20.29 14.43 -6.67
CA ARG A 137 -20.05 14.52 -5.22
C ARG A 137 -20.72 15.74 -4.61
N VAL A 138 -20.64 16.91 -5.26
CA VAL A 138 -21.31 18.14 -4.84
C VAL A 138 -22.83 17.92 -4.76
N GLN A 139 -23.44 17.39 -5.82
CA GLN A 139 -24.88 17.11 -5.84
C GLN A 139 -25.29 16.16 -4.71
N ARG A 140 -24.54 15.08 -4.48
CA ARG A 140 -24.79 14.15 -3.36
C ARG A 140 -24.71 14.83 -2.00
N LEU A 141 -23.76 15.75 -1.79
CA LEU A 141 -23.61 16.47 -0.53
C LEU A 141 -24.76 17.45 -0.29
N ILE A 142 -25.25 18.10 -1.34
CA ILE A 142 -26.44 18.96 -1.25
C ILE A 142 -27.67 18.10 -0.93
N SER A 143 -27.96 17.09 -1.75
CA SER A 143 -29.21 16.31 -1.63
C SER A 143 -29.30 15.44 -0.39
N TYR A 144 -28.19 14.83 0.06
CA TYR A 144 -28.21 13.85 1.15
C TYR A 144 -27.63 14.37 2.47
N ARG A 145 -26.82 15.43 2.45
CA ARG A 145 -26.21 16.01 3.66
C ARG A 145 -26.67 17.44 3.95
N GLY A 146 -27.46 18.05 3.06
CA GLY A 146 -28.02 19.39 3.26
C GLY A 146 -26.98 20.51 3.21
N PHE A 147 -25.81 20.26 2.62
CA PHE A 147 -24.78 21.28 2.47
C PHE A 147 -25.17 22.33 1.43
N SER A 148 -24.68 23.56 1.60
CA SER A 148 -24.67 24.51 0.49
C SER A 148 -23.62 24.07 -0.54
N GLU A 149 -23.82 24.46 -1.81
CA GLU A 149 -22.83 24.17 -2.85
C GLU A 149 -21.43 24.71 -2.48
N GLN A 150 -21.37 25.93 -1.95
CA GLN A 150 -20.11 26.55 -1.54
C GLN A 150 -19.40 25.77 -0.43
N ASP A 151 -20.14 25.30 0.59
CA ASP A 151 -19.55 24.49 1.66
C ASP A 151 -19.09 23.12 1.13
N ALA A 152 -19.89 22.48 0.27
CA ALA A 152 -19.52 21.21 -0.36
C ALA A 152 -18.21 21.32 -1.15
N ARG A 153 -18.08 22.33 -2.01
CA ARG A 153 -16.86 22.57 -2.81
C ARG A 153 -15.66 22.91 -1.93
N THR A 154 -15.84 23.76 -0.91
CA THR A 154 -14.77 24.12 0.04
C THR A 154 -14.23 22.88 0.74
N ARG A 155 -15.10 21.96 1.17
CA ARG A 155 -14.70 20.70 1.80
C ARG A 155 -14.02 19.74 0.84
N ILE A 156 -14.49 19.66 -0.41
CA ILE A 156 -13.85 18.82 -1.43
C ILE A 156 -12.43 19.32 -1.71
N ALA A 157 -12.25 20.63 -1.88
CA ALA A 157 -10.96 21.26 -2.17
C ALA A 157 -9.94 21.15 -1.02
N ALA A 158 -10.39 20.97 0.21
CA ALA A 158 -9.53 20.80 1.38
C ALA A 158 -8.95 19.37 1.53
N GLN A 159 -9.37 18.42 0.69
CA GLN A 159 -8.93 17.02 0.73
C GLN A 159 -7.87 16.73 -0.35
N ALA A 160 -7.21 15.56 -0.25
CA ALA A 160 -6.25 15.13 -1.27
C ALA A 160 -6.86 15.09 -2.69
N THR A 161 -6.05 15.45 -3.68
CA THR A 161 -6.45 15.57 -5.09
C THR A 161 -6.75 14.20 -5.72
N VAL A 162 -7.34 14.21 -6.91
CA VAL A 162 -7.61 12.96 -7.66
C VAL A 162 -6.31 12.25 -8.00
N GLU A 163 -5.28 12.99 -8.38
CA GLU A 163 -3.95 12.48 -8.73
C GLU A 163 -3.28 11.83 -7.53
N GLU A 164 -3.29 12.49 -6.37
CA GLU A 164 -2.73 11.95 -5.13
C GLU A 164 -3.43 10.65 -4.71
N ARG A 165 -4.77 10.61 -4.86
CA ARG A 165 -5.56 9.41 -4.59
C ARG A 165 -5.27 8.28 -5.59
N ARG A 166 -5.14 8.62 -6.87
CA ARG A 166 -4.88 7.65 -7.94
C ARG A 166 -3.51 7.01 -7.77
N ALA A 167 -2.51 7.79 -7.37
CA ALA A 167 -1.14 7.31 -7.14
C ALA A 167 -1.09 6.17 -6.10
N VAL A 168 -1.94 6.22 -5.06
CA VAL A 168 -1.95 5.24 -3.96
C VAL A 168 -3.01 4.14 -4.09
N ALA A 169 -3.87 4.18 -5.11
CA ALA A 169 -4.94 3.21 -5.29
C ALA A 169 -4.45 1.92 -5.98
N ASP A 170 -4.48 0.79 -5.27
CA ASP A 170 -4.36 -0.53 -5.92
C ASP A 170 -5.64 -0.90 -6.68
N VAL A 171 -6.77 -0.37 -6.22
CA VAL A 171 -8.07 -0.44 -6.87
C VAL A 171 -8.71 0.93 -6.90
N TRP A 172 -9.01 1.41 -8.10
CA TRP A 172 -9.82 2.60 -8.32
C TRP A 172 -11.26 2.19 -8.62
N LEU A 173 -12.16 2.39 -7.66
CA LEU A 173 -13.56 2.01 -7.78
C LEU A 173 -14.39 3.22 -8.21
N GLU A 174 -14.73 3.25 -9.50
CA GLU A 174 -15.50 4.32 -10.12
C GLU A 174 -16.98 4.28 -9.67
N ASN A 175 -17.52 5.42 -9.24
CA ASN A 175 -18.89 5.59 -8.74
C ASN A 175 -19.62 6.75 -9.43
N THR A 176 -19.59 6.74 -10.76
CA THR A 176 -20.33 7.65 -11.64
C THR A 176 -21.76 7.17 -11.96
N GLY A 177 -22.08 5.92 -11.64
CA GLY A 177 -23.38 5.29 -11.91
C GLY A 177 -24.38 5.38 -10.76
N SER A 178 -25.34 4.45 -10.78
CA SER A 178 -26.31 4.28 -9.70
C SER A 178 -25.67 3.64 -8.46
N GLN A 179 -26.37 3.71 -7.31
CA GLN A 179 -25.93 3.02 -6.10
C GLN A 179 -25.84 1.50 -6.32
N ASP A 180 -26.77 0.92 -7.08
CA ASP A 180 -26.75 -0.52 -7.40
C ASP A 180 -25.53 -0.89 -8.24
N ASP A 181 -25.14 -0.05 -9.20
CA ASP A 181 -23.91 -0.28 -9.99
C ASP A 181 -22.68 -0.33 -9.09
N LEU A 182 -22.58 0.57 -8.11
CA LEU A 182 -21.48 0.58 -7.15
C LEU A 182 -21.49 -0.68 -6.27
N VAL A 183 -22.66 -1.11 -5.79
CA VAL A 183 -22.80 -2.35 -5.01
C VAL A 183 -22.34 -3.55 -5.84
N GLN A 184 -22.73 -3.65 -7.11
CA GLN A 184 -22.29 -4.75 -7.98
C GLN A 184 -20.78 -4.71 -8.22
N ARG A 185 -20.19 -3.54 -8.49
CA ARG A 185 -18.74 -3.39 -8.66
C ARG A 185 -17.98 -3.77 -7.38
N ALA A 186 -18.46 -3.37 -6.22
CA ALA A 186 -17.88 -3.76 -4.93
C ALA A 186 -17.98 -5.28 -4.71
N LYS A 187 -19.12 -5.92 -5.03
CA LYS A 187 -19.25 -7.39 -4.96
C LYS A 187 -18.28 -8.10 -5.91
N GLN A 188 -18.16 -7.63 -7.15
CA GLN A 188 -17.19 -8.19 -8.11
C GLN A 188 -15.76 -8.09 -7.58
N LEU A 189 -15.37 -6.93 -7.07
CA LEU A 189 -14.06 -6.73 -6.44
C LEU A 189 -13.85 -7.69 -5.26
N TRP A 190 -14.87 -7.86 -4.43
CA TRP A 190 -14.84 -8.77 -3.30
C TRP A 190 -14.57 -10.21 -3.73
N PHE A 191 -15.41 -10.76 -4.61
CA PHE A 191 -15.36 -12.18 -4.97
C PHE A 191 -14.24 -12.52 -5.95
N ASN A 192 -13.81 -11.58 -6.80
CA ASN A 192 -12.83 -11.87 -7.87
C ASN A 192 -11.39 -11.51 -7.50
N ARG A 193 -11.16 -10.67 -6.48
CA ARG A 193 -9.81 -10.27 -6.06
C ARG A 193 -9.57 -10.40 -4.57
N ILE A 194 -10.41 -9.77 -3.73
CA ILE A 194 -10.21 -9.71 -2.27
C ILE A 194 -10.27 -11.11 -1.65
N LEU A 195 -11.33 -11.87 -1.92
CA LEU A 195 -11.54 -13.19 -1.33
C LEU A 195 -10.48 -14.20 -1.81
N PRO A 196 -10.14 -14.28 -3.12
CA PRO A 196 -9.00 -15.06 -3.58
C PRO A 196 -7.66 -14.65 -2.91
N PHE A 197 -7.38 -13.35 -2.79
CA PHE A 197 -6.16 -12.87 -2.12
C PHE A 197 -6.10 -13.34 -0.65
N ALA A 198 -7.19 -13.18 0.09
CA ALA A 198 -7.27 -13.64 1.48
C ALA A 198 -7.05 -15.16 1.60
N ARG A 199 -7.64 -15.95 0.69
CA ARG A 199 -7.45 -17.41 0.62
C ARG A 199 -6.00 -17.79 0.33
N ASN A 200 -5.37 -17.14 -0.65
CA ASN A 200 -3.97 -17.35 -0.99
C ASN A 200 -3.05 -17.09 0.22
N LEU A 201 -3.27 -16.00 0.96
CA LEU A 201 -2.51 -15.70 2.18
C LEU A 201 -2.71 -16.73 3.30
N GLN A 202 -3.91 -17.27 3.43
CA GLN A 202 -4.23 -18.32 4.39
C GLN A 202 -3.58 -19.65 4.01
N ALA A 203 -3.66 -20.02 2.73
CA ALA A 203 -3.05 -21.23 2.20
C ALA A 203 -1.52 -21.17 2.14
N GLY A 204 -0.94 -19.96 2.13
CA GLY A 204 0.50 -19.79 1.87
C GLY A 204 0.85 -20.04 0.41
N GLU A 205 -0.11 -19.80 -0.51
CA GLU A 205 0.04 -20.03 -1.95
C GLU A 205 0.08 -18.68 -2.68
N PRO A 206 1.25 -18.26 -3.21
CA PRO A 206 1.31 -17.05 -4.03
C PRO A 206 0.66 -17.27 -5.40
N VAL A 207 0.38 -16.17 -6.08
CA VAL A 207 -0.20 -16.20 -7.42
C VAL A 207 0.88 -16.58 -8.44
N ALA A 208 0.54 -17.50 -9.34
CA ALA A 208 1.43 -17.84 -10.45
C ALA A 208 1.63 -16.64 -11.38
N ALA A 209 2.88 -16.29 -11.65
CA ALA A 209 3.21 -15.23 -12.59
C ALA A 209 2.76 -15.60 -14.02
N PRO A 210 2.13 -14.67 -14.76
CA PRO A 210 1.87 -14.88 -16.17
C PRO A 210 3.19 -15.04 -16.92
N LEU A 211 3.23 -15.96 -17.90
CA LEU A 211 4.41 -16.20 -18.74
C LEU A 211 4.33 -15.51 -20.10
N GLN A 212 3.12 -15.19 -20.56
CA GLN A 212 2.91 -14.59 -21.87
C GLN A 212 3.17 -13.09 -21.81
N PRO A 213 4.05 -12.54 -22.68
CA PRO A 213 4.24 -11.11 -22.78
C PRO A 213 2.97 -10.39 -23.20
N VAL A 214 2.75 -9.21 -22.61
CA VAL A 214 1.74 -8.24 -23.03
C VAL A 214 2.43 -6.97 -23.51
N SER A 215 1.69 -6.14 -24.24
CA SER A 215 2.17 -4.82 -24.60
C SER A 215 2.45 -3.97 -23.36
N PHE A 216 3.46 -3.11 -23.44
CA PHE A 216 3.83 -2.20 -22.35
C PHE A 216 2.61 -1.47 -21.74
N ASP A 217 2.42 -1.63 -20.43
CA ASP A 217 1.41 -0.89 -19.66
C ASP A 217 2.04 0.35 -19.03
N HIS A 218 1.57 1.53 -19.45
CA HIS A 218 2.02 2.83 -18.93
C HIS A 218 1.82 3.00 -17.41
N THR A 219 0.95 2.18 -16.79
CA THR A 219 0.66 2.23 -15.36
C THR A 219 1.56 1.34 -14.52
N TRP A 220 2.45 0.52 -15.12
CA TRP A 220 3.37 -0.34 -14.36
C TRP A 220 4.28 0.45 -13.41
N ALA A 221 4.75 1.64 -13.82
CA ALA A 221 5.57 2.50 -12.96
C ALA A 221 4.81 2.94 -11.70
N ASP A 222 3.55 3.36 -11.83
CA ASP A 222 2.71 3.76 -10.69
C ASP A 222 2.38 2.56 -9.79
N GLN A 223 2.10 1.40 -10.39
CA GLN A 223 1.87 0.15 -9.66
C GLN A 223 3.10 -0.28 -8.87
N ALA A 224 4.29 -0.22 -9.48
CA ALA A 224 5.55 -0.53 -8.83
C ALA A 224 5.86 0.47 -7.72
N ALA A 225 5.59 1.76 -7.90
CA ALA A 225 5.77 2.77 -6.85
C ALA A 225 4.96 2.45 -5.57
N ARG A 226 3.72 1.95 -5.72
CA ARG A 226 2.92 1.49 -4.57
C ARG A 226 3.54 0.28 -3.87
N ILE A 227 4.00 -0.70 -4.67
CA ILE A 227 4.66 -1.91 -4.17
C ILE A 227 5.95 -1.54 -3.42
N VAL A 228 6.80 -0.70 -4.01
CA VAL A 228 8.06 -0.24 -3.41
C VAL A 228 7.79 0.47 -2.09
N ALA A 229 6.83 1.41 -2.04
CA ALA A 229 6.48 2.11 -0.80
C ALA A 229 5.99 1.14 0.30
N ARG A 230 5.17 0.16 -0.07
CA ARG A 230 4.67 -0.89 0.84
C ARG A 230 5.80 -1.74 1.40
N LEU A 231 6.70 -2.21 0.54
CA LEU A 231 7.86 -3.03 0.93
C LEU A 231 8.84 -2.24 1.79
N GLN A 232 9.15 -0.98 1.44
CA GLN A 232 9.97 -0.09 2.27
C GLN A 232 9.37 0.09 3.67
N THR A 233 8.06 0.29 3.75
CA THR A 233 7.35 0.47 5.03
C THR A 233 7.35 -0.81 5.86
N ALA A 234 7.12 -1.97 5.25
CA ALA A 234 7.10 -3.26 5.94
C ALA A 234 8.49 -3.68 6.44
N CYS A 235 9.52 -3.46 5.62
CA CYS A 235 10.89 -3.82 5.97
C CYS A 235 11.53 -2.83 6.95
N GLY A 236 11.18 -1.54 6.86
CA GLY A 236 11.68 -0.49 7.72
C GLY A 236 13.18 -0.25 7.53
N HIS A 237 13.91 -0.03 8.62
CA HIS A 237 15.35 0.27 8.61
C HIS A 237 16.24 -0.94 8.26
N ARG A 238 15.68 -2.14 8.10
CA ARG A 238 16.42 -3.38 7.81
C ARG A 238 16.85 -3.52 6.35
N VAL A 239 16.33 -2.67 5.47
CA VAL A 239 16.66 -2.70 4.03
C VAL A 239 17.48 -1.49 3.65
N VAL A 240 18.47 -1.71 2.79
CA VAL A 240 19.35 -0.67 2.26
C VAL A 240 18.61 0.16 1.21
N ARG A 241 17.88 -0.52 0.31
CA ARG A 241 17.09 0.08 -0.78
C ARG A 241 16.06 -0.90 -1.32
N VAL A 242 15.07 -0.37 -2.03
CA VAL A 242 14.02 -1.14 -2.72
C VAL A 242 13.79 -0.53 -4.10
N ASP A 243 13.86 -1.33 -5.15
CA ASP A 243 13.94 -0.88 -6.54
C ASP A 243 13.01 -1.69 -7.45
N HIS A 244 12.28 -1.01 -8.35
CA HIS A 244 11.58 -1.65 -9.46
C HIS A 244 12.61 -2.05 -10.53
N VAL A 245 12.70 -3.35 -10.81
CA VAL A 245 13.69 -3.94 -11.72
C VAL A 245 13.03 -4.77 -12.80
N GLY A 246 13.83 -5.20 -13.78
CA GLY A 246 13.38 -6.09 -14.85
C GLY A 246 12.59 -5.37 -15.96
N PRO A 247 12.00 -6.13 -16.89
CA PRO A 247 11.42 -5.57 -18.10
C PRO A 247 10.27 -4.57 -17.86
N THR A 248 9.42 -4.79 -16.85
CA THR A 248 8.31 -3.87 -16.55
C THR A 248 8.78 -2.50 -16.04
N ALA A 249 10.05 -2.38 -15.65
CA ALA A 249 10.69 -1.11 -15.25
C ALA A 249 11.26 -0.31 -16.44
N VAL A 250 11.15 -0.83 -17.67
CA VAL A 250 11.68 -0.23 -18.90
C VAL A 250 10.53 0.34 -19.73
N PRO A 251 10.44 1.68 -19.91
CA PRO A 251 9.38 2.30 -20.68
C PRO A 251 9.31 1.79 -22.12
N GLY A 252 8.12 1.38 -22.56
CA GLY A 252 7.88 0.91 -23.94
C GLY A 252 8.31 -0.52 -24.23
N MET A 253 8.74 -1.29 -23.23
CA MET A 253 9.13 -2.69 -23.40
C MET A 253 7.96 -3.64 -23.12
N ASP A 254 7.68 -4.54 -24.06
CA ASP A 254 6.73 -5.63 -23.87
C ASP A 254 7.29 -6.65 -22.87
N ALA A 255 6.45 -7.12 -21.96
CA ALA A 255 6.87 -8.00 -20.87
C ALA A 255 5.68 -8.82 -20.36
N PRO A 256 5.92 -9.98 -19.72
CA PRO A 256 4.88 -10.62 -18.92
C PRO A 256 4.37 -9.65 -17.83
N ASP A 257 3.07 -9.66 -17.55
CA ASP A 257 2.43 -8.73 -16.61
C ASP A 257 2.67 -9.12 -15.14
N VAL A 258 3.95 -9.12 -14.76
CA VAL A 258 4.48 -9.37 -13.42
C VAL A 258 5.52 -8.30 -13.11
N ILE A 259 5.35 -7.63 -11.97
CA ILE A 259 6.31 -6.61 -11.53
C ILE A 259 7.41 -7.30 -10.72
N ASP A 260 8.67 -7.06 -11.07
CA ASP A 260 9.81 -7.53 -10.30
C ASP A 260 10.35 -6.38 -9.43
N VAL A 261 10.48 -6.62 -8.14
CA VAL A 261 11.07 -5.67 -7.19
C VAL A 261 12.27 -6.31 -6.53
N GLN A 262 13.38 -5.59 -6.45
CA GLN A 262 14.53 -5.96 -5.65
C GLN A 262 14.51 -5.23 -4.31
N VAL A 263 14.65 -5.99 -3.23
CA VAL A 263 14.90 -5.48 -1.88
C VAL A 263 16.37 -5.80 -1.55
N THR A 264 17.17 -4.77 -1.35
CA THR A 264 18.59 -4.94 -1.00
C THR A 264 18.74 -4.99 0.52
N VAL A 265 19.37 -6.05 1.03
CA VAL A 265 19.62 -6.29 2.46
C VAL A 265 21.11 -6.41 2.74
N GLU A 266 21.52 -6.29 4.00
CA GLU A 266 22.94 -6.43 4.38
C GLU A 266 23.40 -7.90 4.47
N SER A 267 22.48 -8.83 4.69
CA SER A 267 22.79 -10.27 4.77
C SER A 267 21.57 -11.16 4.48
N LEU A 268 21.80 -12.47 4.28
CA LEU A 268 20.72 -13.44 4.09
C LEU A 268 19.92 -13.67 5.38
N GLU A 269 20.53 -13.52 6.55
CA GLU A 269 19.84 -13.61 7.84
C GLU A 269 18.78 -12.50 7.98
N ILE A 270 19.10 -11.28 7.55
CA ILE A 270 18.12 -10.19 7.50
C ILE A 270 17.01 -10.51 6.48
N ALA A 271 17.33 -11.14 5.36
CA ALA A 271 16.31 -11.58 4.40
C ALA A 271 15.33 -12.59 5.04
N ASP A 272 15.85 -13.54 5.84
CA ASP A 272 15.04 -14.52 6.56
C ASP A 272 14.14 -13.86 7.63
N GLU A 273 14.66 -12.89 8.37
CA GLU A 273 13.91 -12.11 9.37
C GLU A 273 12.77 -11.27 8.78
N LEU A 274 12.84 -10.95 7.48
CA LEU A 274 11.82 -10.15 6.79
C LEU A 274 10.61 -10.97 6.33
N ALA A 275 10.65 -12.30 6.38
CA ALA A 275 9.61 -13.15 5.81
C ALA A 275 8.21 -12.87 6.38
N ASP A 276 8.08 -12.73 7.70
CA ASP A 276 6.80 -12.43 8.35
C ASP A 276 6.30 -11.02 8.06
N ALA A 277 7.22 -10.04 7.98
CA ALA A 277 6.87 -8.66 7.65
C ALA A 277 6.34 -8.56 6.20
N LEU A 278 6.97 -9.27 5.27
CA LEU A 278 6.53 -9.37 3.87
C LEU A 278 5.19 -10.10 3.74
N ARG A 279 5.00 -11.20 4.49
CA ARG A 279 3.74 -11.92 4.54
C ARG A 279 2.59 -11.04 5.04
N ALA A 280 2.84 -10.22 6.06
CA ALA A 280 1.85 -9.30 6.61
C ALA A 280 1.36 -8.26 5.59
N VAL A 281 2.17 -7.94 4.58
CA VAL A 281 1.82 -7.02 3.49
C VAL A 281 1.60 -7.69 2.15
N GLY A 282 1.36 -9.01 2.14
CA GLY A 282 0.79 -9.70 0.98
C GLY A 282 1.74 -10.59 0.19
N TYR A 283 3.01 -10.71 0.59
CA TYR A 283 4.04 -11.41 -0.18
C TYR A 283 4.51 -12.67 0.54
N LEU A 284 4.29 -13.82 -0.07
CA LEU A 284 4.58 -15.13 0.50
C LEU A 284 5.95 -15.63 0.04
N PRO A 285 6.73 -16.27 0.93
CA PRO A 285 8.01 -16.85 0.53
C PRO A 285 7.77 -17.97 -0.49
N LEU A 286 8.62 -18.00 -1.51
CA LEU A 286 8.82 -19.15 -2.37
C LEU A 286 9.99 -19.98 -1.84
N ALA A 287 10.16 -21.20 -2.35
CA ALA A 287 11.33 -22.01 -2.01
C ALA A 287 12.61 -21.23 -2.32
N ASP A 288 13.66 -21.42 -1.50
CA ASP A 288 14.93 -20.71 -1.61
C ASP A 288 15.42 -20.65 -3.06
N GLY A 289 15.57 -19.42 -3.56
CA GLY A 289 16.04 -19.15 -4.90
C GLY A 289 17.56 -19.15 -4.93
N VAL A 290 18.13 -19.88 -5.88
CA VAL A 290 19.46 -19.58 -6.40
C VAL A 290 19.21 -18.96 -7.77
N ASP A 291 19.57 -17.68 -7.92
CA ASP A 291 19.56 -17.04 -9.24
C ASP A 291 20.50 -17.84 -10.17
N ALA A 292 20.28 -17.79 -11.48
CA ALA A 292 21.15 -18.48 -12.42
C ALA A 292 22.61 -18.04 -12.22
N VAL A 293 23.49 -18.99 -11.89
CA VAL A 293 24.90 -18.71 -11.63
C VAL A 293 25.59 -18.42 -12.96
N GLU A 294 26.16 -17.23 -13.07
CA GLU A 294 26.99 -16.82 -14.21
C GLU A 294 28.47 -17.06 -13.89
N SER A 295 29.24 -17.50 -14.89
CA SER A 295 30.70 -17.59 -14.79
C SER A 295 31.32 -16.18 -14.80
N ASP A 296 32.46 -15.98 -14.14
CA ASP A 296 33.07 -14.65 -14.00
C ASP A 296 32.10 -13.64 -13.38
N ALA A 297 31.62 -13.93 -12.16
CA ALA A 297 30.62 -13.10 -11.52
C ALA A 297 31.21 -11.72 -11.17
N ARG A 298 30.49 -10.65 -11.50
CA ARG A 298 30.96 -9.26 -11.50
C ARG A 298 30.24 -8.45 -10.45
N SER A 299 30.93 -7.46 -9.90
CA SER A 299 30.38 -6.49 -8.95
C SER A 299 31.14 -5.17 -9.01
N THR A 300 30.48 -4.06 -8.67
CA THR A 300 31.20 -2.80 -8.47
C THR A 300 31.91 -2.73 -7.11
N VAL A 301 31.64 -3.70 -6.22
CA VAL A 301 32.30 -3.88 -4.93
C VAL A 301 33.47 -4.84 -5.10
N ALA A 302 34.69 -4.36 -4.85
CA ALA A 302 35.93 -5.10 -5.12
C ALA A 302 36.03 -6.46 -4.42
N GLU A 303 35.37 -6.65 -3.27
CA GLU A 303 35.30 -7.92 -2.55
C GLU A 303 34.54 -9.02 -3.33
N PHE A 304 33.58 -8.63 -4.15
CA PHE A 304 32.65 -9.55 -4.83
C PHE A 304 32.83 -9.57 -6.35
N ASP A 305 33.81 -8.83 -6.90
CA ASP A 305 34.08 -8.77 -8.34
C ASP A 305 35.00 -9.90 -8.79
N HIS A 306 34.81 -10.41 -10.00
CA HIS A 306 35.52 -11.56 -10.58
C HIS A 306 35.56 -12.79 -9.65
N THR A 307 34.43 -13.12 -9.04
CA THR A 307 34.29 -14.25 -8.11
C THR A 307 33.70 -15.49 -8.79
N GLU A 308 34.10 -16.67 -8.31
CA GLU A 308 33.56 -17.97 -8.71
C GLU A 308 32.71 -18.60 -7.58
N ASP A 309 32.46 -17.87 -6.49
CA ASP A 309 31.66 -18.36 -5.38
C ASP A 309 30.17 -18.36 -5.69
N ALA A 310 29.64 -19.54 -6.02
CA ALA A 310 28.22 -19.76 -6.28
C ALA A 310 27.32 -19.40 -5.07
N ALA A 311 27.85 -19.32 -3.85
CA ALA A 311 27.06 -18.92 -2.68
C ALA A 311 26.55 -17.47 -2.77
N LEU A 312 27.26 -16.60 -3.52
CA LEU A 312 26.90 -15.20 -3.72
C LEU A 312 25.71 -15.00 -4.69
N TRP A 313 25.18 -16.08 -5.24
CA TRP A 313 23.96 -16.09 -6.08
C TRP A 313 22.71 -16.52 -5.32
N ARG A 314 22.82 -16.80 -4.02
CA ARG A 314 21.67 -17.08 -3.17
C ARG A 314 20.82 -15.81 -2.99
N SER A 315 19.51 -16.00 -2.94
CA SER A 315 18.55 -14.94 -2.64
C SER A 315 17.37 -15.53 -1.86
N ARG A 316 16.47 -14.65 -1.40
CA ARG A 316 15.11 -15.07 -1.02
C ARG A 316 14.14 -14.50 -2.03
N LEU A 317 13.21 -15.32 -2.47
CA LEU A 317 12.18 -14.91 -3.40
C LEU A 317 10.83 -14.98 -2.70
N HIS A 318 10.07 -13.90 -2.81
CA HIS A 318 8.67 -13.86 -2.41
C HIS A 318 7.80 -13.52 -3.62
N ALA A 319 6.53 -13.90 -3.57
CA ALA A 319 5.57 -13.54 -4.60
C ALA A 319 4.25 -13.06 -3.99
N SER A 320 3.58 -12.16 -4.70
CA SER A 320 2.28 -11.61 -4.30
C SER A 320 1.22 -12.70 -4.21
N ALA A 321 0.41 -12.67 -3.16
CA ALA A 321 -0.81 -13.47 -3.07
C ALA A 321 -2.03 -12.78 -3.73
N ASP A 322 -1.91 -11.53 -4.19
CA ASP A 322 -2.99 -10.79 -4.86
C ASP A 322 -3.10 -11.16 -6.34
N PRO A 323 -4.20 -11.81 -6.78
CA PRO A 323 -4.35 -12.20 -8.19
C PRO A 323 -4.52 -11.00 -9.12
N GLY A 324 -4.91 -9.83 -8.60
CA GLY A 324 -5.03 -8.61 -9.38
C GLY A 324 -3.69 -7.90 -9.61
N ARG A 325 -2.62 -8.31 -8.91
CA ARG A 325 -1.28 -7.81 -9.21
C ARG A 325 -0.18 -8.84 -8.89
N PRO A 326 0.13 -9.75 -9.83
CA PRO A 326 1.32 -10.59 -9.76
C PRO A 326 2.58 -9.74 -9.56
N THR A 327 3.43 -10.14 -8.62
CA THR A 327 4.67 -9.43 -8.29
C THR A 327 5.66 -10.41 -7.70
N ASN A 328 6.92 -10.33 -8.13
CA ASN A 328 8.04 -11.03 -7.53
C ASN A 328 8.85 -10.04 -6.69
N VAL A 329 9.27 -10.45 -5.50
CA VAL A 329 10.09 -9.66 -4.58
C VAL A 329 11.36 -10.45 -4.30
N HIS A 330 12.46 -9.97 -4.84
CA HIS A 330 13.78 -10.58 -4.73
C HIS A 330 14.57 -9.91 -3.63
N LEU A 331 14.92 -10.63 -2.56
CA LEU A 331 15.79 -10.14 -1.51
C LEU A 331 17.21 -10.58 -1.82
N ARG A 332 18.09 -9.60 -2.09
CA ARG A 332 19.48 -9.84 -2.46
C ARG A 332 20.44 -9.03 -1.58
N VAL A 333 21.61 -9.59 -1.31
CA VAL A 333 22.60 -8.98 -0.41
C VAL A 333 23.35 -7.86 -1.13
N ALA A 334 23.56 -6.75 -0.44
CA ALA A 334 24.23 -5.56 -0.97
C ALA A 334 25.61 -5.91 -1.56
N GLY A 335 25.82 -5.51 -2.82
CA GLY A 335 27.09 -5.71 -3.52
C GLY A 335 27.28 -7.10 -4.13
N TRP A 336 26.42 -8.08 -3.84
CA TRP A 336 26.51 -9.40 -4.48
C TRP A 336 26.21 -9.33 -5.98
N PRO A 337 26.76 -10.25 -6.79
CA PRO A 337 26.63 -10.20 -8.25
C PRO A 337 25.18 -10.14 -8.74
N ASN A 338 24.30 -10.97 -8.18
CA ASN A 338 22.88 -10.98 -8.53
C ASN A 338 22.15 -9.68 -8.15
N GLN A 339 22.51 -9.07 -7.01
CA GLN A 339 21.98 -7.79 -6.55
C GLN A 339 22.36 -6.66 -7.50
N GLN A 340 23.64 -6.61 -7.91
CA GLN A 340 24.17 -5.60 -8.83
C GLN A 340 23.57 -5.79 -10.22
N TYR A 341 23.51 -7.03 -10.71
CA TYR A 341 23.05 -7.33 -12.05
C TYR A 341 21.59 -6.96 -12.28
N ALA A 342 20.69 -7.16 -11.31
CA ALA A 342 19.28 -6.79 -11.50
C ALA A 342 19.08 -5.28 -11.74
N LEU A 343 19.87 -4.44 -11.06
CA LEU A 343 19.87 -2.98 -11.26
C LEU A 343 20.49 -2.63 -12.61
N LEU A 344 21.69 -3.17 -12.86
CA LEU A 344 22.45 -2.95 -14.09
C LEU A 344 21.66 -3.35 -15.34
N PHE A 345 21.05 -4.53 -15.34
CA PHE A 345 20.25 -5.04 -16.45
C PHE A 345 19.11 -4.09 -16.79
N THR A 346 18.44 -3.56 -15.77
CA THR A 346 17.33 -2.61 -15.96
C THR A 346 17.81 -1.31 -16.61
N ASP A 347 18.92 -0.74 -16.14
CA ASP A 347 19.48 0.49 -16.71
C ASP A 347 20.08 0.27 -18.11
N TRP A 348 20.73 -0.88 -18.32
CA TRP A 348 21.25 -1.29 -19.61
C TRP A 348 20.13 -1.41 -20.65
N LEU A 349 19.00 -2.02 -20.31
CA LEU A 349 17.83 -2.10 -21.20
C LEU A 349 17.26 -0.71 -21.53
N ARG A 350 17.18 0.20 -20.55
CA ARG A 350 16.74 1.59 -20.79
C ARG A 350 17.68 2.34 -21.73
N ALA A 351 18.97 2.14 -21.58
CA ALA A 351 19.99 2.76 -22.42
C ALA A 351 20.09 2.12 -23.82
N ASN A 352 19.61 0.88 -23.98
CA ASN A 352 19.68 0.12 -25.22
C ASN A 352 18.30 -0.46 -25.63
N PRO A 353 17.33 0.39 -26.01
CA PRO A 353 15.99 -0.09 -26.39
C PRO A 353 16.04 -1.08 -27.56
N GLY A 354 15.37 -2.23 -27.41
CA GLY A 354 15.36 -3.29 -28.42
C GLY A 354 16.64 -4.13 -28.50
N ALA A 355 17.53 -4.02 -27.50
CA ALA A 355 18.69 -4.89 -27.38
C ALA A 355 18.28 -6.37 -27.34
N ASP A 356 19.04 -7.20 -28.04
CA ASP A 356 18.96 -8.65 -27.88
C ASP A 356 19.47 -9.03 -26.48
N ILE A 357 18.59 -9.68 -25.72
CA ILE A 357 18.83 -10.13 -24.34
C ILE A 357 19.57 -11.48 -24.28
N SER A 358 19.94 -12.06 -25.44
CA SER A 358 20.91 -13.15 -25.47
C SER A 358 22.22 -12.66 -24.84
N ASP A 359 22.74 -13.43 -23.88
CA ASP A 359 23.99 -13.10 -23.19
C ASP A 359 23.97 -11.72 -22.49
N ALA A 360 22.77 -11.32 -22.02
CA ALA A 360 22.55 -10.01 -21.41
C ALA A 360 23.50 -9.71 -20.25
N TYR A 361 23.89 -10.73 -19.47
CA TYR A 361 24.79 -10.57 -18.35
C TYR A 361 26.12 -9.95 -18.77
N ARG A 362 26.82 -10.57 -19.73
CA ARG A 362 28.10 -10.07 -20.22
C ARG A 362 27.95 -8.70 -20.86
N ARG A 363 26.94 -8.54 -21.72
CA ARG A 363 26.71 -7.28 -22.45
C ARG A 363 26.41 -6.10 -21.54
N ALA A 364 25.65 -6.32 -20.48
CA ALA A 364 25.34 -5.29 -19.50
C ALA A 364 26.61 -4.87 -18.74
N TRP A 365 27.49 -5.81 -18.39
CA TRP A 365 28.77 -5.49 -17.74
C TRP A 365 29.78 -4.82 -18.68
N GLU A 366 29.86 -5.21 -19.95
CA GLU A 366 30.65 -4.48 -20.96
C GLU A 366 30.17 -3.03 -21.10
N TRP A 367 28.85 -2.81 -21.09
CA TRP A 367 28.27 -1.47 -21.08
C TRP A 367 28.57 -0.71 -19.78
N ALA A 368 28.54 -1.39 -18.63
CA ALA A 368 28.88 -0.80 -17.33
C ALA A 368 30.33 -0.32 -17.30
N ASP A 369 31.27 -1.14 -17.78
CA ASP A 369 32.69 -0.82 -17.86
C ASP A 369 32.93 0.36 -18.82
N ALA A 370 32.22 0.42 -19.95
CA ALA A 370 32.34 1.50 -20.92
C ALA A 370 31.76 2.85 -20.45
N THR A 371 30.73 2.81 -19.60
CA THR A 371 30.00 4.02 -19.15
C THR A 371 30.38 4.46 -17.74
N GLY A 372 31.08 3.62 -16.98
CA GLY A 372 31.36 3.85 -15.57
C GLY A 372 30.11 3.70 -14.69
N TRP A 373 29.15 2.86 -15.08
CA TRP A 373 27.90 2.63 -14.35
C TRP A 373 28.16 2.28 -12.88
N ARG A 374 27.27 2.74 -11.99
CA ARG A 374 27.25 2.42 -10.56
C ARG A 374 25.79 2.23 -10.10
N PRO A 375 25.54 1.37 -9.09
CA PRO A 375 24.20 0.91 -8.69
C PRO A 375 23.31 1.96 -8.02
#